data_AF-R9HJJ0-F1
#
_entry.id   AF-R9HJJ0-F1
#
_cell.length_a   1.000
_cell.length_b   1.000
_cell.length_c   1.000
_cell.angle_alpha   90.00
_cell.angle_beta   90.00
_cell.angle_gamma   90.00
#
_symmetry.space_group_name_H-M   'P 1'
#
loop_
_entity.id
_entity.type
_entity.pdbx_description
1 polymer ?
#
loop_
_entity_poly.entity_id
_entity_poly.type
_entity_poly.pdbx_seq_one_letter_code
_entity_poly.pdbx_strand_id
1 'polypeptide(L)'
;MKKLLAFCLMVCCAVAQAQLVTYPEGLKTGMPHNDDYTVRVRVPGGEWKDLFEYNVQVDMDRVQDASMVQFDMGSPVEVMVKKNNGTIHEVDIRSAGK
;
A
#
# COMPACT_ATOMS: atom_id res chain seq x y z
N MET A 1 17.53 36.67 -23.74
CA MET A 1 18.28 35.39 -23.67
C MET A 1 18.32 34.78 -22.26
N LYS A 2 18.62 35.54 -21.19
CA LYS A 2 18.63 35.02 -19.80
C LYS A 2 17.27 34.51 -19.28
N LYS A 3 16.14 35.12 -19.72
CA LYS A 3 14.78 34.70 -19.31
C LYS A 3 14.27 33.44 -20.04
N LEU A 4 14.79 33.16 -21.24
CA LEU A 4 14.46 31.93 -21.98
C LEU A 4 15.17 30.70 -21.39
N LEU A 5 16.42 30.88 -20.94
CA LEU A 5 17.20 29.80 -20.32
C LEU A 5 16.59 29.35 -18.98
N ALA A 6 16.04 30.30 -18.21
CA ALA A 6 15.34 30.01 -16.96
C ALA A 6 14.03 29.23 -17.16
N PHE A 7 13.33 29.45 -18.28
CA PHE A 7 12.10 28.74 -18.61
C PHE A 7 12.36 27.28 -19.03
N CYS A 8 13.44 27.04 -19.78
CA CYS A 8 13.88 25.68 -20.14
C CYS A 8 14.26 24.83 -18.91
N LEU A 9 14.89 25.43 -17.89
CA LEU A 9 15.31 24.72 -16.69
C LEU A 9 14.12 24.30 -15.79
N MET A 10 13.02 25.07 -15.81
CA MET A 10 11.82 24.80 -15.03
C MET A 10 11.01 23.62 -15.58
N VAL A 11 11.08 23.35 -16.89
CA VAL A 11 10.35 22.25 -17.56
C VAL A 11 11.06 20.90 -17.42
N CYS A 12 12.40 20.87 -17.30
CA CYS A 12 13.15 19.62 -17.07
C CYS A 12 13.05 19.06 -15.65
N CYS A 13 12.42 19.79 -14.71
CA CYS A 13 12.18 19.32 -13.34
C CYS A 13 10.82 18.59 -13.20
N ALA A 14 10.25 18.06 -14.29
CA ALA A 14 9.16 17.10 -14.20
C ALA A 14 9.70 15.82 -13.54
N VAL A 15 9.76 15.86 -12.21
CA VAL A 15 10.06 14.74 -11.33
C VAL A 15 9.13 13.61 -11.76
N ALA A 16 9.68 12.45 -12.11
CA ALA A 16 8.90 11.25 -12.23
C ALA A 16 8.14 11.08 -10.92
N GLN A 17 6.83 11.35 -10.91
CA GLN A 17 6.05 11.24 -9.70
C GLN A 17 6.04 9.77 -9.29
N ALA A 18 6.47 9.51 -8.05
CA ALA A 18 6.28 8.23 -7.38
C ALA A 18 4.81 7.81 -7.52
N GLN A 19 4.55 6.79 -8.33
CA GLN A 19 3.19 6.33 -8.57
C GLN A 19 2.81 5.30 -7.49
N LEU A 20 1.93 5.71 -6.57
CA LEU A 20 1.26 4.84 -5.60
C LEU A 20 -0.23 4.78 -5.96
N VAL A 21 -0.68 3.62 -6.40
CA VAL A 21 -2.08 3.35 -6.77
C VAL A 21 -2.71 2.50 -5.67
N THR A 22 -3.81 3.00 -5.11
CA THR A 22 -4.65 2.30 -4.14
C THR A 22 -6.03 2.14 -4.72
N TYR A 23 -6.73 1.09 -4.30
CA TYR A 23 -8.07 0.75 -4.76
C TYR A 23 -9.06 1.00 -3.61
N PRO A 24 -9.68 2.20 -3.51
CA PRO A 24 -10.47 2.57 -2.34
C PRO A 24 -11.75 1.74 -2.21
N GLU A 25 -12.21 1.58 -0.96
CA GLU A 25 -13.47 0.90 -0.57
C GLU A 25 -14.72 1.34 -1.35
N GLY A 26 -14.71 2.57 -1.89
CA GLY A 26 -15.76 3.12 -2.73
C GLY A 26 -16.09 2.28 -3.98
N LEU A 27 -15.30 1.24 -4.29
CA LEU A 27 -15.62 0.28 -5.34
C LEU A 27 -16.80 -0.67 -5.02
N LYS A 28 -17.35 -0.68 -3.79
CA LYS A 28 -18.40 -1.63 -3.38
C LYS A 28 -18.06 -3.07 -3.82
N THR A 29 -16.91 -3.58 -3.39
CA THR A 29 -16.41 -4.87 -3.87
C THR A 29 -17.40 -6.01 -3.62
N GLY A 30 -18.23 -5.91 -2.56
CA GLY A 30 -19.06 -7.04 -2.11
C GLY A 30 -18.22 -8.24 -1.67
N MET A 31 -16.91 -8.03 -1.52
CA MET A 31 -15.94 -9.07 -1.23
C MET A 31 -15.84 -9.25 0.29
N PRO A 32 -15.56 -10.47 0.75
CA PRO A 32 -15.24 -10.75 2.15
C PRO A 32 -14.13 -9.82 2.68
N HIS A 33 -14.34 -9.26 3.86
CA HIS A 33 -13.40 -8.36 4.56
C HIS A 33 -12.90 -9.06 5.83
N ASN A 34 -11.61 -8.90 6.14
CA ASN A 34 -11.00 -9.38 7.38
C ASN A 34 -10.24 -8.24 8.05
N ASP A 35 -10.90 -7.63 9.03
CA ASP A 35 -10.47 -6.42 9.74
C ASP A 35 -9.64 -6.70 11.01
N ASP A 36 -9.06 -7.90 11.14
CA ASP A 36 -8.10 -8.18 12.21
C ASP A 36 -6.95 -7.16 12.24
N TYR A 37 -6.62 -6.61 11.06
CA TYR A 37 -5.66 -5.54 10.86
C TYR A 37 -6.27 -4.37 10.10
N THR A 38 -5.74 -3.18 10.36
CA THR A 38 -5.87 -2.01 9.48
C THR A 38 -4.53 -1.75 8.82
N VAL A 39 -4.50 -1.63 7.50
CA VAL A 39 -3.30 -1.39 6.71
C VAL A 39 -3.39 -0.09 5.95
N ARG A 40 -2.30 0.69 6.01
CA ARG A 40 -2.16 1.95 5.30
C ARG A 40 -0.87 1.98 4.52
N VAL A 41 -0.86 2.70 3.41
CA VAL A 41 0.31 2.89 2.57
C VAL A 41 0.50 4.36 2.21
N ARG A 42 1.77 4.78 2.10
CA ARG A 42 2.12 6.10 1.58
C ARG A 42 3.42 6.07 0.79
N VAL A 43 3.61 7.07 -0.07
CA VAL A 43 4.96 7.45 -0.49
C VAL A 43 5.71 8.01 0.73
N PRO A 44 7.04 7.84 0.84
CA PRO A 44 7.79 8.28 2.01
C PRO A 44 7.52 9.76 2.35
N GLY A 45 7.15 10.03 3.61
CA GLY A 45 6.79 11.37 4.09
C GLY A 45 5.47 11.95 3.58
N GLY A 46 4.73 11.22 2.74
CA GLY A 46 3.42 11.65 2.22
C GLY A 46 2.24 11.38 3.17
N GLU A 47 1.04 11.60 2.62
CA GLU A 47 -0.22 11.28 3.29
C GLU A 47 -0.51 9.78 3.28
N TRP A 48 -1.04 9.29 4.40
CA TRP A 48 -1.49 7.90 4.53
C TRP A 48 -2.76 7.66 3.71
N LYS A 49 -2.78 6.56 2.95
CA LYS A 49 -3.96 6.06 2.25
C LYS A 49 -4.40 4.73 2.88
N ASP A 50 -5.67 4.61 3.20
CA ASP A 50 -6.28 3.36 3.66
C ASP A 50 -6.34 2.33 2.51
N LEU A 51 -6.13 1.06 2.86
CA LEU A 51 -6.29 -0.09 1.98
C LEU A 51 -7.49 -0.92 2.42
N PHE A 52 -8.00 -1.75 1.51
CA PHE A 52 -9.05 -2.73 1.85
C PHE A 52 -8.42 -4.09 2.17
N GLU A 53 -8.74 -4.64 3.34
CA GLU A 53 -8.28 -5.95 3.81
C GLU A 53 -9.21 -7.08 3.36
N TYR A 54 -8.91 -7.68 2.22
CA TYR A 54 -9.64 -8.87 1.74
C TYR A 54 -9.46 -10.04 2.71
N ASN A 55 -10.56 -10.74 3.02
CA ASN A 55 -10.45 -12.07 3.62
C ASN A 55 -10.07 -13.08 2.54
N VAL A 56 -8.93 -13.74 2.70
CA VAL A 56 -8.50 -14.84 1.83
C VAL A 56 -8.30 -16.10 2.64
N GLN A 57 -8.54 -17.25 2.01
CA GLN A 57 -8.26 -18.55 2.60
C GLN A 57 -6.89 -19.04 2.13
N VAL A 58 -6.04 -19.40 3.07
CA VAL A 58 -4.70 -19.95 2.83
C VAL A 58 -4.61 -21.37 3.34
N ASP A 59 -3.59 -22.11 2.88
CA ASP A 59 -3.33 -23.53 3.18
C ASP A 59 -4.42 -24.47 2.60
N MET A 60 -3.99 -25.52 1.90
CA MET A 60 -4.88 -26.47 1.23
C MET A 60 -5.33 -27.61 2.16
N ASP A 61 -4.51 -27.97 3.15
CA ASP A 61 -4.80 -29.07 4.07
C ASP A 61 -5.48 -28.56 5.34
N ARG A 62 -5.09 -27.37 5.79
CA ARG A 62 -5.68 -26.70 6.96
C ARG A 62 -6.06 -25.26 6.63
N VAL A 63 -7.19 -25.13 5.95
CA VAL A 63 -7.77 -23.84 5.56
C VAL A 63 -7.84 -22.88 6.74
N GLN A 64 -7.21 -21.72 6.57
CA GLN A 64 -7.18 -20.63 7.55
C GLN A 64 -7.51 -19.32 6.85
N ASP A 65 -8.24 -18.44 7.54
CA ASP A 65 -8.48 -17.07 7.09
C ASP A 65 -7.23 -16.20 7.30
N ALA A 66 -6.98 -15.29 6.36
CA ALA A 66 -5.92 -14.29 6.43
C ALA A 66 -6.38 -12.96 5.80
N SER A 67 -5.89 -11.85 6.36
CA SER A 67 -6.05 -10.52 5.75
C SER A 67 -5.04 -10.33 4.63
N MET A 68 -5.51 -9.92 3.44
CA MET A 68 -4.67 -9.55 2.30
C MET A 68 -5.01 -8.15 1.84
N VAL A 69 -4.00 -7.35 1.49
CA VAL A 69 -4.18 -6.04 0.84
C VAL A 69 -3.48 -5.99 -0.50
N GLN A 70 -3.97 -5.12 -1.38
CA GLN A 70 -3.39 -4.91 -2.70
C GLN A 70 -3.23 -3.41 -2.99
N PHE A 71 -2.07 -3.05 -3.51
CA PHE A 71 -1.75 -1.72 -4.04
C PHE A 71 -0.60 -1.87 -5.04
N ASP A 72 -0.45 -0.90 -5.95
CA ASP A 72 0.67 -0.86 -6.88
C ASP A 72 1.62 0.27 -6.52
N MET A 73 2.92 0.03 -6.73
CA MET A 73 3.98 0.99 -6.45
C MET A 73 5.03 1.02 -7.56
N GLY A 74 5.35 2.21 -8.04
CA GLY A 74 6.48 2.47 -8.95
C GLY A 74 7.76 2.93 -8.25
N SER A 75 7.72 3.11 -6.93
CA SER A 75 8.80 3.61 -6.08
C SER A 75 8.68 3.02 -4.69
N PRO A 76 9.71 3.11 -3.83
CA PRO A 76 9.58 2.73 -2.42
C PRO A 76 8.37 3.39 -1.75
N VAL A 77 7.74 2.64 -0.84
CA VAL A 77 6.59 3.06 -0.04
C VAL A 77 6.85 2.77 1.43
N GLU A 78 6.05 3.39 2.29
CA GLU A 78 5.94 3.00 3.70
C GLU A 78 4.60 2.31 3.91
N VAL A 79 4.63 1.20 4.65
CA VAL A 79 3.44 0.41 5.00
C VAL A 79 3.26 0.45 6.51
N MET A 80 2.07 0.77 6.95
CA MET A 80 1.64 0.69 8.35
C MET A 80 0.68 -0.48 8.49
N VAL A 81 0.93 -1.32 9.48
CA VAL A 81 0.05 -2.42 9.87
C VAL A 81 -0.31 -2.23 11.34
N LYS A 82 -1.60 -2.16 11.64
CA LYS A 82 -2.13 -2.06 13.00
C LYS A 82 -3.01 -3.26 13.28
N LYS A 83 -2.75 -4.00 14.37
CA LYS A 83 -3.70 -4.98 14.89
C LYS A 83 -4.87 -4.25 15.55
N ASN A 84 -6.10 -4.60 15.18
CA ASN A 84 -7.30 -3.93 15.70
C ASN A 84 -7.73 -4.48 17.06
N ASN A 85 -7.56 -5.79 17.26
CA ASN A 85 -8.06 -6.51 18.43
C ASN A 85 -6.95 -6.98 19.39
N GLY A 86 -5.88 -6.20 19.55
CA GLY A 86 -4.82 -6.51 20.50
C GLY A 86 -3.49 -5.79 20.23
N THR A 87 -2.44 -6.28 20.89
CA THR A 87 -1.08 -5.73 20.77
C THR A 87 -0.19 -6.64 19.91
N ILE A 88 0.71 -6.03 19.15
CA ILE A 88 1.77 -6.74 18.41
C ILE A 88 2.97 -6.90 19.35
N HIS A 89 3.41 -8.14 19.58
CA HIS A 89 4.57 -8.45 20.42
C HIS A 89 5.83 -8.75 19.61
N GLU A 90 5.65 -9.45 18.48
CA GLU A 90 6.73 -9.89 17.60
C GLU A 90 6.23 -9.83 16.15
N VAL A 91 7.14 -9.58 15.21
CA VAL A 91 6.84 -9.47 13.78
C VAL A 91 7.90 -10.21 12.97
N ASP A 92 7.44 -11.15 12.14
CA ASP A 92 8.23 -11.80 11.10
C ASP A 92 7.78 -11.33 9.72
N ILE A 93 8.73 -10.98 8.85
CA ILE A 93 8.45 -10.76 7.42
C ILE A 93 8.99 -11.95 6.64
N ARG A 94 8.10 -12.67 5.95
CA ARG A 94 8.44 -13.86 5.17
C ARG A 94 8.16 -13.60 3.69
N SER A 95 9.13 -13.84 2.82
CA SER A 95 8.88 -13.90 1.39
C SER A 95 8.15 -15.22 1.06
N ALA A 96 7.30 -15.22 0.04
CA ALA A 96 7.00 -16.46 -0.66
C ALA A 96 8.35 -17.00 -1.16
N GLY A 97 8.76 -18.20 -0.73
CA GLY A 97 10.02 -18.79 -1.18
C GLY A 97 10.11 -18.82 -2.70
N LYS A 98 11.33 -18.78 -3.25
CA LYS A 98 11.53 -19.06 -4.68
C LYS A 98 11.29 -20.53 -5.00
#